data_AF-A0A9W7E5Y4-F1
#
_entry.id   AF-A0A9W7E5Y4-F1
#
_cell.length_a   1.000
_cell.length_b   1.000
_cell.length_c   1.000
_cell.angle_alpha   90.00
_cell.angle_beta   90.00
_cell.angle_gamma   90.00
#
_symmetry.space_group_name_H-M   'P 1'
#
loop_
_entity.id
_entity.type
_entity.pdbx_description
1 polymer ?
#
loop_
_entity_poly.entity_id
_entity_poly.type
_entity_poly.pdbx_seq_one_letter_code
_entity_poly.pdbx_strand_id
1 'polypeptide(L)' 'MVPAPPAPTGGAFKALIFDSYYDPYKGIIVFFRVIDGCIKSGDKVRFMNSKADHDTVEIGVLTPNQVRARNNVQAA' A
#
# COMPACT_ATOMS: atom_id res chain seq x y z
N MET A 1 -16.49 0.36 -21.56
CA MET A 1 -16.51 1.05 -20.26
C MET A 1 -15.72 0.21 -19.28
N VAL A 2 -14.84 0.81 -18.48
CA VAL A 2 -14.11 0.08 -17.42
C VAL A 2 -15.00 0.02 -16.19
N PRO A 3 -15.30 -1.17 -15.65
CA PRO A 3 -16.15 -1.30 -14.46
C PRO A 3 -15.44 -0.72 -13.23
N ALA A 4 -16.24 -0.20 -12.30
CA ALA A 4 -15.73 0.23 -11.00
C ALA A 4 -15.07 -0.95 -10.26
N PRO A 5 -14.08 -0.68 -9.40
CA PRO A 5 -13.59 -1.67 -8.44
C PRO A 5 -14.75 -2.30 -7.65
N PRO A 6 -14.67 -3.60 -7.31
CA PRO A 6 -15.55 -4.17 -6.30
C PRO A 6 -15.45 -3.37 -5.00
N ALA A 7 -16.59 -3.19 -4.33
CA ALA A 7 -16.62 -2.49 -3.05
C ALA A 7 -15.76 -3.24 -2.00
N PRO A 8 -15.04 -2.51 -1.13
CA PRO A 8 -14.28 -3.12 -0.04
C PRO A 8 -15.22 -3.87 0.90
N THR A 9 -14.79 -5.05 1.37
CA THR A 9 -15.56 -5.85 2.33
C THR A 9 -15.40 -5.38 3.77
N GLY A 10 -14.48 -4.45 4.05
CA GLY A 10 -14.21 -3.92 5.39
C GLY A 10 -13.37 -4.88 6.26
N GLY A 11 -12.70 -5.84 5.64
CA GLY A 11 -11.89 -6.85 6.31
C GLY A 11 -10.47 -6.37 6.65
N ALA A 12 -9.61 -7.33 7.01
CA ALA A 12 -8.19 -7.08 7.24
C ALA A 12 -7.52 -6.51 5.98
N PHE A 13 -6.49 -5.67 6.18
CA PHE A 13 -5.78 -5.00 5.08
C PHE A 13 -5.26 -6.01 4.05
N LYS A 14 -5.61 -5.77 2.79
CA LYS A 14 -5.12 -6.52 1.63
C LYS A 14 -4.76 -5.55 0.54
N ALA A 15 -3.55 -5.72 0.00
CA ALA A 15 -3.06 -4.95 -1.12
C ALA A 15 -2.36 -5.85 -2.14
N LEU A 16 -2.46 -5.46 -3.40
CA LEU A 16 -1.76 -6.08 -4.52
C LEU A 16 -0.56 -5.20 -4.90
N ILE A 17 0.64 -5.74 -4.78
CA ILE A 17 1.86 -5.12 -5.28
C ILE A 17 1.91 -5.30 -6.79
N PHE A 18 2.12 -4.21 -7.53
CA PHE A 18 2.23 -4.25 -8.98
C PHE A 18 3.58 -3.74 -9.50
N ASP A 19 4.29 -2.95 -8.70
CA ASP A 19 5.63 -2.46 -9.06
C ASP A 19 6.43 -2.14 -7.78
N SER A 20 7.75 -2.05 -7.92
CA SER A 20 8.66 -1.66 -6.85
C SER A 20 9.93 -1.06 -7.44
N TYR A 21 10.52 -0.09 -6.75
CA TYR A 21 11.83 0.45 -7.13
C TYR A 21 12.72 0.64 -5.91
N TYR A 22 14.03 0.67 -6.15
CA TYR A 22 15.04 0.90 -5.12
C TYR A 22 15.47 2.37 -5.10
N ASP A 23 15.36 3.00 -3.94
CA ASP A 23 15.89 4.31 -3.64
C ASP A 23 17.12 4.15 -2.72
N PRO A 24 18.30 4.71 -3.05
CA PRO A 24 19.51 4.56 -2.24
C PRO A 24 19.41 5.08 -0.79
N TYR A 25 18.48 5.99 -0.50
CA TYR A 25 18.28 6.59 0.81
C TYR A 25 17.10 5.99 1.57
N LYS A 26 16.04 5.61 0.85
CA LYS A 26 14.78 5.09 1.44
C LYS A 26 14.67 3.56 1.39
N GLY A 27 15.53 2.88 0.65
CA GLY A 27 15.45 1.45 0.42
C GLY A 27 14.39 1.09 -0.61
N ILE A 28 13.71 -0.04 -0.41
CA ILE A 28 12.71 -0.55 -1.36
C ILE A 28 11.40 0.21 -1.18
N ILE A 29 10.95 0.87 -2.23
CA ILE A 29 9.64 1.51 -2.31
C ILE A 29 8.72 0.63 -3.14
N VAL A 30 7.56 0.29 -2.56
CA VAL A 30 6.60 -0.64 -3.15
C VAL A 30 5.36 0.13 -3.60
N PHE A 31 4.98 -0.06 -4.86
CA PHE A 31 3.71 0.42 -5.39
C PHE A 31 2.67 -0.68 -5.33
N PHE A 32 1.55 -0.36 -4.69
CA PHE A 32 0.47 -1.31 -4.48
C PHE A 32 -0.89 -0.65 -4.63
N ARG A 33 -1.88 -1.49 -4.94
CA ARG A 33 -3.30 -1.13 -4.92
C ARG A 33 -3.94 -1.75 -3.70
N VAL A 34 -4.66 -0.95 -2.92
CA VAL A 34 -5.49 -1.44 -1.83
C VAL A 34 -6.72 -2.15 -2.41
N ILE A 35 -6.98 -3.37 -1.93
CA ILE A 35 -8.15 -4.18 -2.29
C ILE A 35 -9.17 -4.15 -1.16
N ASP A 36 -8.71 -4.23 0.09
CA ASP A 36 -9.57 -4.15 1.27
C ASP A 36 -8.81 -3.57 2.47
N GLY A 37 -9.58 -3.03 3.42
CA GLY A 37 -9.07 -2.41 4.64
C GLY A 37 -8.30 -1.10 4.40
N CYS A 38 -7.50 -0.73 5.39
CA CYS A 38 -6.67 0.47 5.34
C CYS A 38 -5.30 0.21 5.99
N ILE A 39 -4.33 1.03 5.61
CA ILE A 39 -2.96 0.98 6.15
C ILE A 39 -2.51 2.39 6.54
N LYS A 40 -1.76 2.50 7.64
CA LYS A 40 -1.12 3.74 8.10
C LYS A 40 0.38 3.54 8.30
N SER A 41 1.11 4.66 8.32
CA SER A 41 2.54 4.62 8.68
C SER A 41 2.71 4.05 10.09
N GLY A 42 3.68 3.17 10.27
CA GLY A 42 3.94 2.41 11.49
C GLY A 42 3.22 1.07 11.58
N ASP A 43 2.34 0.71 10.64
CA ASP A 43 1.71 -0.61 10.65
C ASP A 43 2.70 -1.73 10.29
N LYS A 44 2.52 -2.88 10.94
CA LYS A 44 3.18 -4.13 10.58
C LYS A 44 2.46 -4.80 9.43
N VAL A 45 3.19 -5.06 8.34
CA VAL A 45 2.68 -5.77 7.16
C VAL A 45 3.43 -7.08 6.96
N ARG A 46 2.70 -8.08 6.46
CA ARG A 46 3.25 -9.39 6.09
C ARG A 46 3.20 -9.57 4.59
N PHE A 47 4.36 -9.84 3.99
CA PHE A 47 4.44 -10.26 2.59
C PHE A 47 4.07 -11.74 2.50
N MET A 48 2.91 -12.04 1.91
CA MET A 48 2.37 -13.40 1.93
C MET A 48 3.24 -14.43 1.21
N ASN A 49 3.98 -14.03 0.17
CA ASN A 49 4.88 -14.92 -0.58
C ASN A 49 6.12 -15.33 0.25
N SER A 50 6.80 -14.35 0.86
CA SER A 50 8.03 -14.58 1.62
C SER A 50 7.80 -14.90 3.09
N LYS A 51 6.58 -14.65 3.61
CA LYS A 51 6.24 -14.68 5.03
C LYS A 51 7.06 -13.69 5.87
N ALA A 52 7.67 -12.70 5.23
CA ALA A 52 8.44 -11.66 5.90
C ALA A 52 7.52 -10.59 6.48
N ASP A 53 7.81 -10.21 7.73
CA ASP A 53 7.14 -9.12 8.42
C ASP A 53 8.00 -7.86 8.35
N HIS A 54 7.39 -6.74 7.98
CA HIS A 54 8.06 -5.45 7.88
C HIS A 54 7.21 -4.33 8.50
N ASP A 55 7.88 -3.35 9.10
CA ASP A 55 7.24 -2.13 9.59
C ASP A 55 7.13 -1.11 8.44
N THR A 56 5.95 -0.52 8.29
CA THR A 56 5.71 0.46 7.23
C THR A 56 6.25 1.83 7.64
N VAL A 57 7.38 2.24 7.09
CA VAL A 57 8.03 3.51 7.47
C VAL A 57 7.24 4.73 6.98
N GLU A 58 6.87 4.74 5.70
CA GLU A 58 6.16 5.83 5.05
C GLU A 58 5.11 5.29 4.08
N ILE A 59 3.94 5.91 4.07
CA ILE A 59 2.88 5.64 3.10
C ILE A 59 2.52 6.94 2.39
N GLY A 60 2.32 6.83 1.08
CA GLY A 60 1.89 7.94 0.24
C GLY A 60 0.90 7.51 -0.82
N VAL A 61 0.37 8.50 -1.51
CA VAL A 61 -0.40 8.31 -2.74
C VAL A 61 0.38 8.92 -3.89
N LEU A 62 0.25 8.31 -5.07
CA LEU A 62 0.83 8.85 -6.28
C LEU A 62 -0.18 9.78 -6.94
N THR A 63 0.09 11.08 -6.91
CA THR A 63 -0.74 12.11 -7.53
C THR A 63 0.14 13.18 -8.18
N PRO A 64 0.25 13.17 -9.52
CA PRO A 64 1.38 12.58 -10.29
C PRO A 64 2.75 12.47 -9.60
N ASN A 65 3.04 13.31 -8.60
CA ASN A 65 4.19 13.19 -7.73
C ASN A 65 3.86 12.33 -6.50
N GLN A 66 4.87 11.78 -5.83
CA GLN A 66 4.68 11.08 -4.56
C GLN A 66 4.32 12.08 -3.45
N VAL A 67 3.12 11.95 -2.89
CA VAL A 67 2.65 12.78 -1.78
C VAL A 67 2.43 11.88 -0.56
N ARG A 68 3.08 12.24 0.56
CA ARG A 68 2.92 11.51 1.82
C ARG A 68 1.48 11.59 2.32
N ALA A 69 0.90 10.43 2.65
CA ALA A 69 -0.44 10.36 3.23
C ALA A 69 -0.37 10.74 4.70
N ARG A 70 -1.23 11.68 5.13
CA ARG A 70 -1.21 12.18 6.51
C ARG A 70 -1.78 11.19 7.54
N ASN A 71 -2.75 10.37 7.13
CA ASN A 71 -3.50 9.52 8.05
C ASN A 71 -3.42 8.04 7.64
N ASN A 72 -4.23 7.65 6.65
CA ASN A 72 -4.34 6.28 6.17
C ASN A 72 -4.55 6.26 4.65
N VAL A 73 -4.20 5.14 4.02
CA VAL A 73 -4.52 4.85 2.62
C VAL A 73 -5.49 3.67 2.61
N GLN A 74 -6.59 3.84 1.88
CA GLN A 74 -7.69 2.88 1.77
C GLN A 74 -8.09 2.75 0.29
N ALA A 75 -8.82 1.68 -0.03
CA ALA A 75 -9.38 1.51 -1.37
C ALA A 75 -10.31 2.70 -1.72
N ALA A 76 -10.19 3.17 -2.96
CA ALA A 76 -11.10 4.16 -3.56
C ALA A 76 -12.31 3.46 -4.18
#